data_AF-A0AAV8AR33-F1
#
_entry.id   AF-A0AAV8AR33-F1
#
_cell.length_a   1.000
_cell.length_b   1.000
_cell.length_c   1.000
_cell.angle_alpha   90.00
_cell.angle_beta   90.00
_cell.angle_gamma   90.00
#
_symmetry.space_group_name_H-M   'P 1'
#
loop_
_entity.id
_entity.type
_entity.pdbx_description
1 polymer ?
#
loop_
_entity_poly.entity_id
_entity_poly.type
_entity_poly.pdbx_seq_one_letter_code
_entity_poly.pdbx_strand_id
1 'polypeptide(L)'
;KPRFLKFLLDDGTGCVPCILWLNPRLPPSDHDPTPEILRLQARRVRLGEQLRVRGRITVYRGMLQITVGDVLVEKDPNMETFHRLDCLRIAKRCYGLAKDDLG
;
A
#
# COMPACT_ATOMS: atom_id res chain seq x y z
N LYS A 1 -8.74 -22.67 1.53
CA LYS A 1 -8.04 -21.60 0.77
C LYS A 1 -7.73 -20.45 1.72
N PRO A 2 -6.57 -19.79 1.62
CA PRO A 2 -6.23 -18.66 2.51
C PRO A 2 -7.25 -17.53 2.35
N ARG A 3 -7.65 -16.91 3.47
CA ARG A 3 -8.61 -15.78 3.48
C ARG A 3 -7.95 -14.46 3.08
N PHE A 4 -6.64 -14.33 3.26
CA PHE A 4 -5.91 -13.13 2.91
C PHE A 4 -4.51 -13.48 2.41
N LEU A 5 -3.90 -12.55 1.68
CA LEU A 5 -2.49 -12.51 1.36
C LEU A 5 -1.82 -11.45 2.25
N LYS A 6 -0.75 -11.83 2.95
CA LYS A 6 0.12 -10.91 3.69
C LYS A 6 1.43 -10.77 2.94
N PHE A 7 1.88 -9.54 2.77
CA PHE A 7 3.19 -9.22 2.20
C PHE A 7 3.78 -8.00 2.89
N LEU A 8 5.09 -7.82 2.76
CA LEU A 8 5.78 -6.61 3.21
C LEU A 8 6.00 -5.70 2.00
N LEU A 9 5.78 -4.41 2.19
CA LEU A 9 6.12 -3.38 1.23
C LEU A 9 7.26 -2.54 1.80
N ASP A 10 8.33 -2.40 1.03
CA ASP A 10 9.53 -1.64 1.38
C ASP A 10 9.66 -0.46 0.40
N ASP A 11 9.78 0.76 0.93
CA ASP A 11 9.99 1.99 0.16
C ASP A 11 11.41 2.58 0.34
N GLY A 12 12.27 1.86 1.07
CA GLY A 12 13.61 2.28 1.46
C GLY A 12 13.68 3.04 2.79
N THR A 13 12.55 3.32 3.44
CA THR A 13 12.48 3.92 4.79
C THR A 13 12.08 2.93 5.87
N GLY A 14 11.49 1.81 5.46
CA GLY A 14 11.10 0.70 6.32
C GLY A 14 10.09 -0.21 5.63
N CYS A 15 9.79 -1.33 6.27
CA CYS A 15 8.83 -2.31 5.76
C CYS A 15 7.49 -2.20 6.48
N VAL A 16 6.40 -2.02 5.73
CA VAL A 16 5.04 -2.04 6.27
C VAL A 16 4.30 -3.33 5.89
N PRO A 17 3.65 -4.02 6.85
CA PRO A 17 2.78 -5.14 6.55
C PRO A 17 1.53 -4.71 5.77
N CYS A 18 1.25 -5.39 4.66
CA CYS A 18 0.07 -5.19 3.83
C CYS A 18 -0.81 -6.45 3.85
N ILE A 19 -2.11 -6.27 4.12
CA ILE A 19 -3.11 -7.34 4.22
C ILE A 19 -4.14 -7.18 3.10
N LEU A 20 -4.08 -8.06 2.10
CA LEU A 20 -5.06 -8.15 1.01
C LEU A 20 -6.07 -9.26 1.30
N TRP A 21 -7.32 -8.88 1.58
CA TRP A 21 -8.40 -9.83 1.81
C TRP A 21 -8.88 -10.42 0.47
N LEU A 22 -9.01 -11.76 0.41
CA LEU A 22 -9.38 -12.50 -0.81
C LEU A 22 -10.84 -12.97 -0.80
N ASN A 23 -11.50 -12.79 0.33
CA ASN A 23 -12.92 -12.99 0.51
C ASN A 23 -13.63 -11.62 0.49
N PRO A 24 -14.72 -11.49 -0.27
CA PRO A 24 -15.50 -10.25 -0.31
C PRO A 24 -16.06 -9.92 1.08
N ARG A 25 -16.25 -8.62 1.34
CA ARG A 25 -16.93 -8.16 2.55
C ARG A 25 -18.38 -8.67 2.56
N LEU A 26 -18.90 -8.88 3.78
CA LEU A 26 -20.29 -9.26 4.01
C LEU A 26 -20.91 -8.20 4.95
N PRO A 27 -22.03 -7.56 4.57
CA PRO A 27 -22.67 -7.64 3.25
C PRO A 27 -21.79 -7.01 2.15
N PRO A 28 -21.86 -7.51 0.90
CA PRO A 28 -21.12 -6.92 -0.21
C PRO A 28 -21.71 -5.56 -0.57
N SER A 29 -20.83 -4.58 -0.83
CA SER A 29 -21.17 -3.30 -1.47
C SER A 29 -21.06 -3.44 -2.99
N ASP A 30 -21.85 -2.66 -3.75
CA ASP A 30 -21.73 -2.61 -5.22
C ASP A 30 -20.33 -2.17 -5.69
N HIS A 31 -19.56 -1.51 -4.81
CA HIS A 31 -18.19 -1.10 -5.08
C HIS A 31 -17.13 -2.12 -4.64
N ASP A 32 -17.53 -3.25 -4.04
CA ASP A 32 -16.57 -4.26 -3.62
C ASP A 32 -15.99 -5.00 -4.83
N PRO A 33 -14.65 -5.17 -4.88
CA PRO A 33 -14.02 -5.93 -5.95
C PRO A 33 -14.50 -7.38 -5.95
N THR A 34 -14.79 -7.90 -7.15
CA THR A 34 -15.18 -9.30 -7.30
C THR A 34 -14.05 -10.24 -6.83
N PRO A 35 -14.37 -11.49 -6.43
CA PRO A 35 -13.35 -12.46 -6.05
C PRO A 35 -12.29 -12.71 -7.14
N GLU A 36 -12.64 -12.52 -8.42
CA GLU A 36 -11.71 -12.64 -9.54
C GLU A 36 -10.70 -11.50 -9.58
N ILE A 37 -11.16 -10.25 -9.36
CA ILE A 37 -10.30 -9.07 -9.26
C ILE A 37 -9.34 -9.22 -8.09
N LEU A 38 -9.81 -9.67 -6.93
CA LEU A 38 -8.97 -9.91 -5.74
C LEU A 38 -7.88 -10.96 -6.00
N ARG A 39 -8.22 -12.04 -6.71
CA ARG A 39 -7.23 -13.05 -7.13
C ARG A 39 -6.22 -12.48 -8.11
N LEU A 40 -6.66 -11.64 -9.05
CA LEU A 40 -5.75 -10.98 -9.99
C LEU A 40 -4.77 -10.04 -9.26
N GLN A 41 -5.26 -9.27 -8.29
CA GLN A 41 -4.42 -8.43 -7.43
C GLN A 41 -3.41 -9.28 -6.64
N ALA A 42 -3.84 -10.40 -6.06
CA ALA A 42 -2.94 -11.30 -5.34
C ALA A 42 -1.82 -11.86 -6.24
N ARG A 43 -2.10 -12.14 -7.52
CA ARG A 43 -1.09 -12.61 -8.48
C ARG A 43 -0.06 -11.55 -8.89
N ARG A 44 -0.36 -10.26 -8.68
CA ARG A 44 0.57 -9.14 -8.93
C ARG A 44 1.64 -9.04 -7.84
N VAL A 45 1.34 -9.52 -6.63
CA VAL A 45 2.26 -9.48 -5.51
C VAL A 45 3.31 -10.58 -5.69
N ARG A 46 4.50 -10.20 -6.15
CA ARG A 46 5.68 -11.07 -6.24
C ARG A 46 6.89 -10.36 -5.63
N LEU A 47 7.84 -11.15 -5.13
CA LEU A 47 9.10 -10.60 -4.62
C LEU A 47 9.85 -9.87 -5.74
N GLY A 48 10.38 -8.69 -5.41
CA GLY A 48 11.14 -7.85 -6.35
C GLY A 48 10.28 -6.99 -7.30
N GLU A 49 8.94 -7.11 -7.27
CA GLU A 49 8.07 -6.23 -8.05
C GLU A 49 7.91 -4.87 -7.38
N GLN A 50 7.93 -3.81 -8.18
CA GLN A 50 7.57 -2.47 -7.72
C GLN A 50 6.04 -2.32 -7.71
N LEU A 51 5.48 -2.16 -6.51
CA LEU A 51 4.03 -2.11 -6.32
C LEU A 51 3.60 -0.75 -5.78
N ARG A 52 2.47 -0.25 -6.29
CA ARG A 52 1.68 0.78 -5.62
C ARG A 52 0.52 0.12 -4.89
N VAL A 53 0.47 0.34 -3.59
CA VAL A 53 -0.57 -0.20 -2.71
C VAL A 53 -1.39 0.96 -2.16
N ARG A 54 -2.72 0.87 -2.30
CA ARG A 54 -3.65 1.80 -1.65
C ARG A 54 -4.52 1.05 -0.67
N GLY A 55 -4.76 1.66 0.47
CA GLY A 55 -5.51 1.02 1.54
C GLY A 55 -5.65 1.91 2.75
N ARG A 56 -6.22 1.33 3.81
CA ARG A 56 -6.39 2.01 5.09
C ARG A 56 -5.29 1.58 6.06
N ILE A 57 -4.66 2.56 6.70
CA ILE A 57 -3.75 2.29 7.83
C ILE A 57 -4.59 1.80 9.01
N THR A 58 -4.18 0.67 9.58
CA THR A 58 -4.88 -0.02 10.68
C THR A 58 -3.86 -0.56 11.68
N VAL A 59 -4.29 -0.79 12.91
CA VAL A 59 -3.47 -1.45 13.94
C VAL A 59 -4.09 -2.80 14.28
N TYR A 60 -3.29 -3.86 14.26
CA TYR A 60 -3.72 -5.20 14.67
C TYR A 60 -2.69 -5.80 15.62
N ARG A 61 -3.15 -6.19 16.83
CA ARG A 61 -2.28 -6.71 17.90
C ARG A 61 -1.06 -5.82 18.17
N GLY A 62 -1.29 -4.50 18.21
CA GLY A 62 -0.24 -3.50 18.47
C GLY A 62 0.69 -3.20 17.29
N MET A 63 0.50 -3.84 16.12
CA MET A 63 1.32 -3.58 14.93
C MET A 63 0.55 -2.78 13.89
N LEU A 64 1.20 -1.74 13.34
CA LEU A 64 0.71 -0.99 12.18
C LEU A 64 0.73 -1.87 10.93
N GLN A 65 -0.33 -1.79 10.14
CA GLN A 65 -0.47 -2.49 8.87
C GLN A 65 -1.39 -1.73 7.92
N ILE A 66 -1.26 -1.98 6.62
CA ILE A 66 -2.17 -1.48 5.60
C ILE A 66 -3.21 -2.56 5.29
N THR A 67 -4.48 -2.26 5.52
CA THR A 67 -5.59 -3.05 4.96
C THR A 67 -5.77 -2.62 3.50
N VAL A 68 -5.37 -3.50 2.58
CA VAL A 68 -5.24 -3.20 1.16
C VAL A 68 -6.63 -3.11 0.50
N GLY A 69 -6.85 -2.04 -0.25
CA GLY A 69 -7.99 -1.88 -1.16
C GLY A 69 -7.62 -2.21 -2.61
N ASP A 70 -6.42 -1.81 -3.04
CA ASP A 70 -5.91 -2.18 -4.37
C ASP A 70 -4.38 -2.29 -4.45
N VAL A 71 -3.93 -3.07 -5.44
CA VAL A 71 -2.53 -3.28 -5.80
C VAL A 71 -2.35 -3.06 -7.30
N LEU A 72 -1.41 -2.19 -7.65
CA LEU A 72 -0.97 -1.90 -9.01
C LEU A 72 0.52 -2.22 -9.14
N VAL A 73 0.91 -2.80 -10.28
CA VAL A 73 2.32 -2.99 -10.64
C VAL A 73 2.76 -1.74 -11.37
N GLU A 74 3.80 -1.07 -10.86
CA GLU A 74 4.40 0.06 -11.52
C GLU A 74 5.34 -0.42 -12.63
N LYS A 75 5.15 0.10 -13.84
CA LYS A 75 5.90 -0.33 -15.03
C LYS A 75 7.01 0.64 -15.43
N ASP A 76 6.87 1.90 -15.07
CA ASP A 76 7.88 2.91 -15.35
C ASP A 76 8.94 2.87 -14.23
N PRO A 77 10.20 2.54 -14.55
CA PRO A 77 11.26 2.41 -13.55
C PRO A 77 11.56 3.72 -12.81
N ASN A 78 11.17 4.87 -13.37
CA ASN A 78 11.41 6.17 -12.74
C ASN A 78 10.34 6.54 -11.70
N MET A 79 9.25 5.77 -11.60
CA MET A 79 8.12 6.11 -10.73
C MET A 79 8.50 6.21 -9.25
N GLU A 80 9.49 5.43 -8.80
CA GLU A 80 9.96 5.49 -7.43
C GLU A 80 10.64 6.83 -7.13
N THR A 81 11.49 7.30 -8.06
CA THR A 81 12.17 8.60 -7.97
C THR A 81 11.18 9.75 -7.95
N PHE A 82 10.19 9.74 -8.86
CA PHE A 82 9.14 10.77 -8.87
C PHE A 82 8.32 10.76 -7.59
N HIS A 83 7.95 9.58 -7.09
CA HIS A 83 7.22 9.44 -5.84
C HIS A 83 8.00 10.03 -4.65
N ARG A 84 9.31 9.78 -4.56
CA ARG A 84 10.16 10.36 -3.51
C ARG A 84 10.19 11.89 -3.57
N LEU A 85 10.35 12.46 -4.76
CA LEU A 85 10.32 13.93 -4.93
C LEU A 85 8.97 14.52 -4.51
N ASP A 86 7.87 13.85 -4.85
CA ASP A 86 6.54 14.26 -4.42
C ASP A 86 6.36 14.15 -2.90
N CYS A 87 6.84 13.08 -2.26
CA CYS A 87 6.81 12.94 -0.81
C CYS A 87 7.57 14.07 -0.12
N LEU A 88 8.77 14.43 -0.60
CA LEU A 88 9.53 15.57 -0.07
C LEU A 88 8.78 16.90 -0.25
N ARG A 89 8.16 17.09 -1.42
CA ARG A 89 7.37 18.30 -1.71
C ARG A 89 6.16 18.41 -0.76
N ILE A 90 5.42 17.32 -0.56
CA ILE A 90 4.25 17.27 0.33
C ILE A 90 4.68 17.43 1.79
N ALA A 91 5.78 16.79 2.21
CA ALA A 91 6.35 16.96 3.54
C ALA A 91 6.61 18.43 3.88
N LYS A 92 7.27 19.16 2.98
CA LYS A 92 7.56 20.58 3.17
C LYS A 92 6.32 21.46 3.14
N ARG A 93 5.38 21.19 2.23
CA ARG A 93 4.22 22.08 1.98
C ARG A 93 3.02 21.80 2.88
N CYS A 94 2.81 20.56 3.28
CA CYS A 94 1.56 20.10 3.92
C CYS A 94 1.77 19.55 5.33
N TYR A 95 2.94 18.95 5.62
CA TYR A 95 3.20 18.33 6.93
C TYR A 95 4.13 19.15 7.84
N GLY A 96 4.55 20.34 7.42
CA GLY A 96 5.28 21.28 8.28
C GLY A 96 6.73 20.88 8.62
N LEU A 97 7.25 19.80 8.03
CA LEU A 97 8.59 19.27 8.30
C LEU A 97 9.75 20.20 7.85
N ALA A 98 9.46 21.40 7.37
CA ALA A 98 10.46 22.40 6.98
C ALA A 98 10.70 23.48 8.05
N LYS A 99 9.99 23.46 9.18
CA LYS A 99 10.03 24.57 10.16
C LYS A 99 10.92 24.33 11.39
N ASP A 100 11.30 23.09 11.71
CA ASP A 100 11.95 22.79 13.00
C ASP A 100 13.39 22.24 12.91
N ASP A 101 13.95 21.98 11.72
CA ASP A 101 15.31 21.41 11.55
C ASP A 101 16.41 22.46 11.26
N LEU A 102 16.23 23.71 11.69
CA LEU A 102 17.21 24.80 11.57
C LEU A 102 17.38 25.61 12.87
N GLY A 103 17.04 25.01 14.01
CA GLY A 103 17.32 25.54 15.36
C GLY A 103 18.50 24.87 16.01
#